data_AF-A0A1V2GY13-F1
#
_entry.id   AF-A0A1V2GY13-F1
#
_cell.length_a   1.000
_cell.length_b   1.000
_cell.length_c   1.000
_cell.angle_alpha   90.00
_cell.angle_beta   90.00
_cell.angle_gamma   90.00
#
_symmetry.space_group_name_H-M   'P 1'
#
loop_
_entity.id
_entity.type
_entity.pdbx_description
1 polymer ?
#
loop_
_entity_poly.entity_id
_entity_poly.type
_entity_poly.pdbx_seq_one_letter_code
_entity_poly.pdbx_strand_id
1 'polypeptide(L)'
;MHLEIPTMAVEKMELPPGMRRRVTMDALTELAQGGLTERLRLEAAARVLGTARHALEMADGELPVPEAMVGWQRGLVTAREHVETLTPRQIDRLIEEGPRWAAAVLRSQPALRWAA
;
A
#
# COMPACT_ATOMS: atom_id res chain seq x y z
N MET A 1 -37.79 22.26 0.97
CA MET A 1 -36.45 22.85 0.75
C MET A 1 -35.52 21.73 0.36
N HIS A 2 -35.47 21.39 -0.93
CA HIS A 2 -34.59 20.34 -1.47
C HIS A 2 -33.27 21.00 -1.87
N LEU A 3 -32.17 20.53 -1.27
CA LEU A 3 -30.82 20.91 -1.65
C LEU A 3 -30.39 20.00 -2.80
N GLU A 4 -30.34 20.56 -4.00
CA GLU A 4 -29.72 19.94 -5.17
C GLU A 4 -28.20 19.89 -4.95
N ILE A 5 -27.63 18.68 -4.90
CA ILE A 5 -26.18 18.48 -4.88
C ILE A 5 -25.71 18.56 -6.33
N PRO A 6 -24.85 19.52 -6.72
CA PRO A 6 -24.33 19.57 -8.07
C PRO A 6 -23.42 18.36 -8.32
N THR A 7 -23.83 17.52 -9.27
CA THR A 7 -23.01 16.47 -9.88
C THR A 7 -21.76 17.14 -10.45
N MET A 8 -20.64 17.07 -9.73
CA MET A 8 -19.34 17.46 -10.28
C MET A 8 -19.02 16.50 -11.42
N ALA A 9 -19.25 16.98 -12.64
CA ALA A 9 -18.77 16.33 -13.85
C ALA A 9 -17.26 16.12 -13.68
N VAL A 10 -16.83 14.86 -13.70
CA VAL A 10 -15.42 14.52 -13.86
C VAL A 10 -15.06 14.94 -15.28
N GLU A 11 -14.59 16.18 -15.40
CA GLU A 11 -14.11 16.74 -16.65
C GLU A 11 -12.94 15.86 -17.11
N LYS A 12 -13.17 15.08 -18.17
CA LYS A 12 -12.10 14.32 -18.83
C LYS A 12 -11.12 15.36 -19.37
N MET A 13 -10.04 15.59 -18.63
CA MET A 13 -8.96 16.47 -19.07
C MET A 13 -8.24 15.80 -20.24
N GLU A 14 -8.76 16.03 -21.45
CA GLU A 14 -8.18 15.60 -22.73
C GLU A 14 -6.86 16.36 -22.94
N LEU A 15 -5.76 15.74 -22.55
CA LEU A 15 -4.42 16.31 -22.73
C LEU A 15 -4.10 16.51 -24.22
N PRO A 16 -3.44 17.62 -24.62
CA PRO A 16 -2.99 17.83 -25.99
C PRO A 16 -2.09 16.67 -26.49
N PRO A 17 -2.11 16.31 -27.78
CA PRO A 17 -1.38 15.16 -28.31
C PRO A 17 0.12 15.13 -27.98
N GLY A 18 0.80 16.28 -28.03
CA GLY A 18 2.21 16.41 -27.67
C GLY A 18 2.47 16.16 -26.18
N MET A 19 1.54 16.57 -25.32
CA MET A 19 1.62 16.33 -23.86
C MET A 19 1.30 14.88 -23.52
N ARG A 20 0.31 14.26 -24.18
CA ARG A 20 0.06 12.80 -24.07
C ARG A 20 1.29 12.00 -24.44
N ARG A 21 1.91 12.29 -25.59
CA ARG A 21 3.12 11.60 -26.04
C ARG A 21 4.25 11.74 -25.03
N ARG A 22 4.47 12.94 -24.48
CA ARG A 22 5.51 13.17 -23.47
C ARG A 22 5.25 12.37 -22.19
N VAL A 23 4.04 12.43 -21.64
CA VAL A 23 3.65 11.64 -20.44
C VAL A 23 3.83 10.14 -20.69
N THR A 24 3.46 9.64 -21.88
CA THR A 24 3.67 8.24 -22.25
C THR A 24 5.15 7.89 -22.35
N MET A 25 5.97 8.73 -22.97
CA MET A 25 7.42 8.49 -23.08
C MET A 25 8.11 8.53 -21.73
N ASP A 26 7.75 9.46 -20.85
CA ASP A 26 8.30 9.57 -19.50
C ASP A 26 7.96 8.32 -18.67
N ALA A 27 6.71 7.84 -18.75
CA ALA A 27 6.30 6.59 -18.10
C ALA A 27 7.02 5.35 -18.67
N LEU A 28 7.26 5.30 -19.98
CA LEU A 28 8.04 4.24 -20.62
C LEU A 28 9.52 4.29 -20.22
N THR A 29 10.08 5.48 -20.00
CA THR A 29 11.44 5.67 -19.50
C THR A 29 11.55 5.21 -18.04
N GLU A 30 10.59 5.56 -17.17
CA GLU A 30 10.52 5.04 -15.80
C GLU A 30 10.41 3.51 -15.77
N LEU A 31 9.59 2.94 -16.66
CA LEU A 31 9.47 1.50 -16.86
C LEU A 31 10.81 0.86 -17.24
N ALA A 32 11.50 1.42 -18.24
CA ALA A 32 12.78 0.92 -18.73
C ALA A 32 13.90 1.03 -17.68
N GLN A 33 13.81 2.00 -16.78
CA GLN A 33 14.75 2.20 -15.67
C GLN A 33 14.40 1.38 -14.42
N GLY A 34 13.31 0.61 -14.45
CA GLY A 34 12.85 -0.18 -13.30
C GLY A 34 12.15 0.64 -12.21
N GLY A 35 11.93 1.94 -12.42
CA GLY A 35 11.27 2.84 -11.48
C GLY A 35 9.81 2.45 -11.22
N LEU A 36 9.09 1.98 -12.24
CA LEU A 36 7.73 1.47 -12.03
C LEU A 36 7.72 0.21 -11.15
N THR A 37 8.67 -0.70 -11.36
CA THR A 37 8.79 -1.94 -10.58
C THR A 37 9.07 -1.62 -9.12
N GLU A 38 10.00 -0.70 -8.85
CA GLU A 38 10.31 -0.29 -7.48
C GLU A 38 9.12 0.43 -6.83
N ARG A 39 8.42 1.29 -7.56
CA ARG A 39 7.22 1.96 -7.03
C ARG A 39 6.12 0.96 -6.68
N LEU A 40 5.86 -0.02 -7.54
CA LEU A 40 4.89 -1.08 -7.26
C LEU A 40 5.29 -1.95 -6.08
N ARG A 41 6.60 -2.21 -5.92
CA ARG A 41 7.15 -2.96 -4.79
C ARG A 41 6.94 -2.20 -3.47
N LEU A 42 7.23 -0.90 -3.44
CA LEU A 42 6.99 -0.06 -2.27
C LEU A 42 5.50 0.03 -1.91
N GLU A 43 4.62 0.18 -2.90
CA GLU A 43 3.17 0.17 -2.70
C GLU A 43 2.67 -1.17 -2.15
N ALA A 44 3.16 -2.29 -2.68
CA ALA A 44 2.82 -3.61 -2.20
C ALA A 44 3.24 -3.79 -0.73
N ALA A 45 4.46 -3.39 -0.38
CA ALA A 45 4.96 -3.43 0.98
C ALA A 45 4.14 -2.54 1.93
N ALA A 46 3.78 -1.33 1.51
CA ALA A 46 2.95 -0.41 2.31
C ALA A 46 1.56 -1.00 2.58
N ARG A 47 0.95 -1.66 1.59
CA ARG A 47 -0.33 -2.37 1.77
C ARG A 47 -0.22 -3.51 2.77
N VAL A 48 0.82 -4.36 2.64
CA VAL A 48 1.06 -5.46 3.59
C VAL A 48 1.23 -4.91 5.02
N LEU A 49 2.00 -3.84 5.19
CA LEU A 49 2.23 -3.20 6.48
C LEU A 49 0.92 -2.65 7.09
N GLY A 50 0.11 -1.98 6.29
CA GLY A 50 -1.19 -1.44 6.70
C GLY A 50 -2.17 -2.54 7.12
N THR A 51 -2.30 -3.60 6.32
CA THR A 51 -3.13 -4.76 6.64
C THR A 51 -2.65 -5.44 7.92
N ALA A 52 -1.33 -5.59 8.09
CA ALA A 52 -0.79 -6.23 9.28
C ALA A 52 -1.09 -5.45 10.55
N ARG A 53 -0.99 -4.11 10.50
CA ARG A 53 -1.41 -3.24 11.61
C ARG A 53 -2.89 -3.37 11.90
N HIS A 54 -3.74 -3.34 10.89
CA HIS A 54 -5.17 -3.43 11.10
C HIS A 54 -5.57 -4.76 11.76
N ALA A 55 -4.97 -5.86 11.31
CA ALA A 55 -5.16 -7.16 11.94
C ALA A 55 -4.65 -7.18 13.40
N LEU A 56 -3.51 -6.55 13.71
CA LEU A 56 -3.03 -6.39 15.10
C LEU A 56 -3.99 -5.58 15.97
N GLU A 57 -4.57 -4.50 15.43
CA GLU A 57 -5.56 -3.67 16.12
C GLU A 57 -6.85 -4.44 16.41
N MET A 58 -7.34 -5.25 15.46
CA MET A 58 -8.52 -6.10 15.66
C MET A 58 -8.28 -7.26 16.63
N ALA A 59 -7.04 -7.75 16.67
CA ALA A 59 -6.60 -8.86 17.51
C ALA A 59 -6.17 -8.44 18.93
N ASP A 60 -6.33 -7.17 19.29
CA ASP A 60 -5.83 -6.57 20.54
C ASP A 60 -4.35 -6.90 20.84
N GLY A 61 -3.51 -6.97 19.80
CA GLY A 61 -2.08 -7.23 19.92
C GLY A 61 -1.66 -8.67 20.20
N GLU A 62 -2.57 -9.65 20.19
CA GLU A 62 -2.24 -11.07 20.42
C GLU A 62 -1.45 -11.74 19.28
N LEU A 63 -1.30 -11.06 18.15
CA LEU A 63 -0.59 -11.58 16.98
C LEU A 63 0.90 -11.18 17.00
N PRO A 64 1.78 -12.02 16.44
CA PRO A 64 3.19 -11.67 16.31
C PRO A 64 3.34 -10.46 15.38
N VAL A 65 4.05 -9.43 15.84
CA VAL A 65 4.32 -8.23 15.06
C VAL A 65 5.40 -8.53 14.01
N PRO A 66 5.15 -8.27 12.71
CA PRO A 66 6.18 -8.37 11.68
C PRO A 66 7.40 -7.49 12.00
N GLU A 67 8.61 -7.99 11.77
CA GLU A 67 9.86 -7.26 12.06
C GLU A 67 9.91 -5.89 11.35
N ALA A 68 9.39 -5.80 10.12
CA ALA A 68 9.32 -4.55 9.36
C ALA A 68 8.42 -3.47 9.98
N MET A 69 7.55 -3.83 10.93
CA MET A 69 6.71 -2.90 11.68
C MET A 69 7.38 -2.36 12.94
N VAL A 70 8.54 -2.90 13.34
CA VAL A 70 9.27 -2.43 14.51
C VAL A 70 9.68 -0.98 14.29
N GLY A 71 9.37 -0.11 15.25
CA GLY A 71 9.65 1.32 15.18
C GLY A 71 8.66 2.14 14.34
N TRP A 72 7.70 1.51 13.65
CA TRP A 72 6.69 2.25 12.89
C TRP A 72 5.63 2.87 13.80
N GLN A 73 5.56 4.21 13.81
CA GLN A 73 4.57 4.99 14.54
C GLN A 73 3.51 5.56 13.58
N ARG A 74 2.36 4.88 13.45
CA ARG A 74 1.26 5.25 12.53
C ARG A 74 0.75 6.69 12.72
N GLY A 75 0.79 7.20 13.95
CA GLY A 75 0.37 8.58 14.26
C GLY A 75 1.35 9.66 13.79
N LEU A 76 2.59 9.28 13.44
CA LEU A 76 3.64 10.20 13.00
C LEU A 76 3.96 10.06 11.52
N VAL A 77 3.93 8.84 10.98
CA VAL A 77 4.29 8.54 9.59
C VAL A 77 3.33 7.52 8.99
N THR A 78 2.98 7.74 7.71
CA THR A 78 2.18 6.81 6.92
C THR A 78 2.93 5.50 6.67
N ALA A 79 2.21 4.44 6.30
CA ALA A 79 2.83 3.17 5.93
C ALA A 79 3.79 3.32 4.75
N ARG A 80 3.44 4.18 3.79
CA ARG A 80 4.24 4.44 2.59
C ARG A 80 5.56 5.11 2.96
N GLU A 81 5.53 6.15 3.77
CA GLU A 81 6.72 6.86 4.26
C GLU A 81 7.61 5.94 5.11
N HIS A 82 7.02 5.10 5.97
CA HIS A 82 7.81 4.14 6.75
C HIS A 82 8.54 3.13 5.87
N VAL A 83 7.86 2.59 4.85
CA VAL A 83 8.46 1.63 3.91
C VAL A 83 9.63 2.23 3.14
N GLU A 84 9.64 3.54 2.86
CA GLU A 84 10.77 4.23 2.21
C GLU A 84 12.04 4.27 3.08
N THR A 85 11.89 4.12 4.40
CA THR A 85 13.04 4.04 5.31
C THR A 85 13.62 2.63 5.42
N LEU A 86 12.94 1.62 4.87
CA LEU A 86 13.38 0.23 4.91
C LEU A 86 14.41 -0.04 3.81
N THR A 87 15.33 -0.96 4.12
CA THR A 87 16.25 -1.47 3.09
C THR A 87 15.49 -2.33 2.07
N PRO A 88 15.97 -2.44 0.81
CA PRO A 88 15.36 -3.30 -0.20
C PRO A 88 15.15 -4.74 0.28
N ARG A 89 16.11 -5.29 1.05
CA ARG A 89 16.01 -6.62 1.64
C ARG A 89 14.87 -6.75 2.64
N GLN A 90 14.63 -5.73 3.47
CA GLN A 90 13.50 -5.72 4.40
C GLN A 90 12.17 -5.62 3.66
N ILE A 91 12.11 -4.86 2.57
CA ILE A 91 10.94 -4.75 1.70
C ILE A 91 10.62 -6.11 1.07
N ASP A 92 11.62 -6.80 0.49
CA ASP A 92 11.42 -8.14 -0.10
C ASP A 92 10.93 -9.14 0.94
N ARG A 93 11.56 -9.13 2.12
CA ARG A 93 11.17 -10.02 3.21
C ARG A 93 9.72 -9.76 3.65
N LEU A 94 9.31 -8.50 3.77
CA LEU A 94 7.94 -8.12 4.11
C LEU A 94 6.93 -8.64 3.07
N ILE A 95 7.25 -8.51 1.78
CA ILE A 95 6.39 -8.98 0.68
C ILE A 95 6.32 -10.51 0.67
N GLU A 96 7.44 -11.20 0.88
CA GLU A 96 7.49 -12.67 0.87
C GLU A 96 6.82 -13.30 2.09
N GLU A 97 7.04 -12.73 3.28
CA GLU A 97 6.52 -13.25 4.55
C GLU A 97 5.07 -12.82 4.79
N GLY A 98 4.62 -11.72 4.20
CA GLY A 98 3.28 -11.16 4.37
C GLY A 98 2.14 -12.19 4.19
N PRO A 99 2.10 -12.95 3.08
CA PRO A 99 1.08 -13.99 2.89
C PRO A 99 1.13 -15.11 3.94
N ARG A 100 2.34 -15.54 4.34
CA ARG A 100 2.51 -16.60 5.35
C ARG A 100 2.05 -16.13 6.72
N TRP A 101 2.39 -14.89 7.07
CA TRP A 101 1.94 -14.22 8.28
C TRP A 101 0.42 -14.07 8.29
N ALA A 102 -0.18 -13.53 7.23
CA ALA A 102 -1.63 -13.38 7.11
C ALA A 102 -2.36 -14.72 7.23
N ALA A 103 -1.84 -15.78 6.59
CA ALA A 103 -2.39 -17.12 6.72
C ALA A 103 -2.28 -17.68 8.15
N ALA A 104 -1.20 -17.36 8.88
CA ALA A 104 -1.06 -17.72 10.29
C ALA A 104 -2.08 -17.00 11.17
N VAL A 105 -2.25 -15.69 10.97
CA VAL A 105 -3.24 -14.84 11.65
C VAL A 105 -4.67 -15.37 11.46
N LEU A 106 -5.06 -15.68 10.21
CA LEU A 106 -6.40 -16.19 9.90
C LEU A 106 -6.66 -17.60 10.46
N ARG A 107 -5.60 -18.38 10.74
CA ARG A 107 -5.72 -19.66 11.45
C ARG A 107 -5.91 -19.46 12.95
N SER A 108 -5.17 -18.54 13.56
CA SER A 108 -5.28 -18.24 15.00
C SER A 108 -6.56 -17.49 15.36
N GLN A 109 -7.07 -16.67 14.46
CA GLN A 109 -8.27 -15.86 14.68
C GLN A 109 -9.23 -15.99 13.49
N PRO A 110 -10.02 -17.08 13.43
CA PRO A 110 -10.94 -17.33 12.32
C PRO A 110 -12.00 -16.23 12.16
N ALA A 111 -12.33 -15.53 13.25
CA ALA A 111 -13.27 -14.40 13.25
C ALA A 111 -12.79 -13.25 12.34
N LEU A 112 -11.48 -13.06 12.18
CA LEU A 112 -10.91 -12.04 11.28
C LEU A 112 -11.17 -12.33 9.80
N ARG A 113 -11.52 -13.57 9.40
CA ARG A 113 -11.87 -13.88 7.99
C ARG A 113 -13.09 -13.12 7.49
N TRP A 114 -13.99 -12.75 8.39
CA TRP A 114 -15.25 -12.08 8.03
C TRP A 114 -15.17 -10.56 8.15
N ALA A 115 -14.04 -10.04 8.62
CA ALA A 115 -13.81 -8.61 8.87
C ALA A 115 -12.87 -7.95 7.84
N ALA A 116 -12.21 -8.74 6.98
CA ALA A 116 -11.30 -8.29 5.91
C ALA A 116 -12.01 -8.28 4.55
#